data_AF-A0AAD0RUP2-F1
#
_entry.id   AF-A0AAD0RUP2-F1
#
_cell.length_a   1.000
_cell.length_b   1.000
_cell.length_c   1.000
_cell.angle_alpha   90.00
_cell.angle_beta   90.00
_cell.angle_gamma   90.00
#
_symmetry.space_group_name_H-M   'P 1'
#
loop_
_entity.id
_entity.type
_entity.pdbx_description
1 polymer ?
#
loop_
_entity_poly.entity_id
_entity_poly.type
_entity_poly.pdbx_seq_one_letter_code
_entity_poly.pdbx_strand_id
1 'polypeptide(L)'
;MLGIELTSSATETQDVHQDASPLPSLGPRSRYRFAGPHAKDLSLPFIRRIKGRTYPHYWQPAEAKDEFEARALGHQYAAHLAQMLKLNRQHSARGLLFRIASDMDFSQRGLRRRMCKSFFNYLELLLNLGVEQVDLPRHVEAVNRLHLSLDELEALPRKLGRKKRKS
;
A
#
# COMPACT_ATOMS: atom_id res chain seq x y z
N MET A 1 29.07 3.72 64.49
CA MET A 1 28.44 2.46 64.01
C MET A 1 26.96 2.55 64.33
N LEU A 2 26.00 2.45 63.41
CA LEU A 2 25.97 2.02 62.01
C LEU A 2 24.95 2.89 61.26
N GLY A 3 25.33 3.34 60.06
CA GLY A 3 24.46 4.04 59.13
C GLY A 3 23.46 3.07 58.49
N ILE A 4 22.29 3.60 58.18
CA ILE A 4 21.20 2.87 57.53
C ILE A 4 21.58 2.71 56.05
N GLU A 5 21.88 1.48 55.63
CA GLU A 5 22.07 1.16 54.21
C GLU A 5 20.70 1.06 53.53
N LEU A 6 20.47 1.97 52.58
CA LEU A 6 19.39 1.91 51.60
C LEU A 6 19.70 0.79 50.61
N THR A 7 19.03 -0.36 50.76
CA THR A 7 19.05 -1.41 49.74
C THR A 7 18.28 -0.93 48.51
N SER A 8 19.02 -0.45 47.51
CA SER A 8 18.54 -0.27 46.14
C SER A 8 18.23 -1.65 45.55
N SER A 9 16.95 -2.01 45.50
CA SER A 9 16.47 -3.11 44.66
C SER A 9 16.62 -2.70 43.20
N ALA A 10 17.75 -3.09 42.59
CA ALA A 10 17.96 -3.00 41.17
C ALA A 10 16.99 -3.99 40.50
N THR A 11 15.90 -3.46 39.94
CA THR A 11 15.10 -4.19 38.95
C THR A 11 15.99 -4.42 37.75
N GLU A 12 16.41 -5.67 37.60
CA GLU A 12 17.02 -6.24 36.41
C GLU A 12 16.05 -6.04 35.25
N THR A 13 16.21 -4.95 34.50
CA THR A 13 15.63 -4.81 33.17
C THR A 13 16.27 -5.89 32.30
N GLN A 14 15.57 -7.02 32.19
CA GLN A 14 15.85 -8.01 31.17
C GLN A 14 15.71 -7.31 29.82
N ASP A 15 16.84 -7.01 29.21
CA ASP A 15 16.95 -6.70 27.78
C ASP A 15 16.48 -7.94 27.03
N VAL A 16 15.18 -7.97 26.74
CA VAL A 16 14.62 -8.88 25.74
C VAL A 16 15.12 -8.36 24.40
N HIS A 17 16.32 -8.81 24.03
CA HIS A 17 16.83 -8.67 22.68
C HIS A 17 15.92 -9.52 21.79
N GLN A 18 14.81 -8.92 21.34
CA GLN A 18 13.92 -9.50 20.36
C GLN A 18 14.72 -9.64 19.08
N ASP A 19 15.11 -10.87 18.79
CA ASP A 19 15.66 -11.31 17.51
C ASP A 19 14.51 -11.27 16.47
N ALA A 20 14.04 -10.06 16.19
CA ALA A 20 12.98 -9.81 15.24
C ALA A 20 13.54 -10.16 13.85
N SER A 21 12.93 -11.15 13.21
CA SER A 21 13.17 -11.38 11.79
C SER A 21 12.99 -10.04 11.07
N PRO A 22 13.93 -9.63 10.20
CA PRO A 22 13.94 -8.27 9.68
C PRO A 22 12.68 -8.09 8.84
N LEU A 23 11.72 -7.37 9.43
CA LEU A 23 10.54 -6.89 8.77
C LEU A 23 10.94 -6.25 7.42
N PRO A 24 10.19 -6.47 6.33
CA PRO A 24 10.54 -5.96 5.02
C PRO A 24 10.69 -4.44 5.07
N SER A 25 11.94 -3.97 5.02
CA SER A 25 12.22 -2.55 5.05
C SER A 25 11.73 -1.90 3.75
N LEU A 26 11.38 -0.62 3.83
CA LEU A 26 10.91 0.15 2.68
C LEU A 26 11.91 0.14 1.51
N GLY A 27 13.18 -0.15 1.80
CA GLY A 27 14.28 -0.22 0.85
C GLY A 27 14.64 1.16 0.27
N PRO A 28 15.65 1.24 -0.60
CA PRO A 28 15.98 2.49 -1.27
C PRO A 28 14.83 2.95 -2.17
N ARG A 29 14.66 4.28 -2.30
CA ARG A 29 13.60 4.89 -3.16
C ARG A 29 13.68 4.42 -4.62
N SER A 30 14.85 3.99 -5.09
CA SER A 30 15.07 3.42 -6.42
C SER A 30 14.23 2.17 -6.68
N ARG A 31 13.86 1.42 -5.64
CA ARG A 31 13.01 0.21 -5.73
C ARG A 31 11.68 0.47 -6.44
N TYR A 32 11.15 1.69 -6.35
CA TYR A 32 9.88 2.06 -6.98
C TYR A 32 10.05 3.04 -8.15
N ARG A 33 11.26 3.24 -8.68
CA ARG A 33 11.47 4.05 -9.89
C ARG A 33 11.41 3.14 -11.10
N PHE A 34 10.42 3.34 -11.96
CA PHE A 34 10.20 2.50 -13.14
C PHE A 34 10.18 3.33 -14.42
N ALA A 35 11.04 2.98 -15.38
CA ALA A 35 11.15 3.65 -16.68
C ALA A 35 10.09 3.20 -17.71
N GLY A 36 9.35 2.11 -17.45
CA GLY A 36 8.42 1.51 -18.41
C GLY A 36 7.15 0.91 -17.79
N PRO A 37 6.25 0.32 -18.61
CA PRO A 37 4.96 -0.24 -18.19
C PRO A 37 5.05 -1.65 -17.61
N HIS A 38 6.25 -2.12 -17.23
CA HIS A 38 6.45 -3.44 -16.60
C HIS A 38 5.56 -3.64 -15.36
N ALA A 39 5.45 -4.86 -14.86
CA ALA A 39 4.61 -5.22 -13.71
C ALA A 39 5.11 -4.59 -12.40
N LYS A 40 4.94 -3.27 -12.26
CA LYS A 40 5.34 -2.43 -11.12
C LYS A 40 4.74 -2.93 -9.81
N ASP A 41 3.53 -3.50 -9.89
CA ASP A 41 2.83 -4.10 -8.76
C ASP A 41 3.69 -5.17 -8.08
N LEU A 42 4.48 -5.95 -8.83
CA LEU A 42 5.38 -6.99 -8.27
C LEU A 42 6.57 -6.43 -7.47
N SER A 43 6.79 -5.12 -7.50
CA SER A 43 7.80 -4.49 -6.61
C SER A 43 7.36 -4.46 -5.15
N LEU A 44 6.05 -4.56 -4.90
CA LEU A 44 5.49 -4.63 -3.55
C LEU A 44 5.79 -6.00 -2.94
N PRO A 45 6.30 -6.05 -1.70
CA PRO A 45 6.81 -7.29 -1.10
C PRO A 45 5.73 -8.34 -0.82
N PHE A 46 4.46 -7.95 -0.87
CA PHE A 46 3.28 -8.80 -0.62
C PHE A 46 2.51 -9.12 -1.92
N ILE A 47 3.04 -8.83 -3.11
CA ILE A 47 2.43 -9.20 -4.39
C ILE A 47 3.30 -10.26 -5.05
N ARG A 48 2.71 -11.39 -5.45
CA ARG A 48 3.44 -12.52 -6.04
C ARG A 48 2.67 -13.14 -7.21
N ARG A 49 3.40 -13.66 -8.20
CA ARG A 49 2.80 -14.58 -9.18
C ARG A 49 2.68 -15.96 -8.53
N ILE A 50 1.47 -16.52 -8.57
CA ILE A 50 1.19 -17.88 -8.11
C ILE A 50 0.80 -18.75 -9.30
N LYS A 51 1.15 -20.04 -9.25
CA LYS A 51 0.77 -21.00 -10.31
C LYS A 51 -0.76 -21.06 -10.41
N GLY A 52 -1.28 -21.12 -11.64
CA GLY A 52 -2.72 -21.24 -11.91
C GLY A 52 -3.49 -19.93 -12.02
N ARG A 53 -2.85 -18.76 -11.93
CA ARG A 53 -3.48 -17.46 -12.21
C ARG A 53 -2.84 -16.76 -13.41
N THR A 54 -3.67 -16.09 -14.20
CA THR A 54 -3.24 -15.25 -15.34
C THR A 54 -2.74 -13.87 -14.89
N TYR A 55 -3.09 -13.45 -13.68
CA TYR A 55 -2.68 -12.20 -13.04
C TYR A 55 -1.99 -12.47 -11.68
N PRO A 56 -1.16 -11.52 -11.16
CA PRO A 56 -0.56 -11.67 -9.83
C PRO A 56 -1.60 -11.83 -8.72
N HIS A 57 -1.24 -12.53 -7.64
CA HIS A 57 -1.97 -12.45 -6.38
C HIS A 57 -1.49 -11.22 -5.63
N TYR A 58 -2.41 -10.32 -5.30
CA TYR A 58 -2.14 -8.98 -4.77
C TYR A 58 -2.02 -8.95 -3.24
N TRP A 59 -2.28 -10.08 -2.57
CA TRP A 59 -2.10 -10.23 -1.13
C TRP A 59 -1.45 -11.56 -0.73
N GLN A 60 -0.12 -11.61 -0.72
CA GLN A 60 0.72 -12.73 -0.30
C GLN A 60 1.74 -12.24 0.75
N PRO A 61 1.25 -11.82 1.94
CA PRO A 61 2.12 -11.32 3.00
C PRO A 61 3.01 -12.43 3.58
N ALA A 62 4.07 -12.03 4.28
CA ALA A 62 4.82 -12.94 5.15
C ALA A 62 3.96 -13.38 6.34
N GLU A 63 4.23 -14.57 6.87
CA GLU A 63 3.59 -15.04 8.10
C GLU A 63 4.17 -14.30 9.30
N ALA A 64 3.30 -13.72 10.12
CA ALA A 64 3.69 -13.10 11.39
C ALA A 64 3.81 -14.16 12.49
N LYS A 65 4.79 -14.00 13.37
CA LYS A 65 4.98 -14.85 14.55
C LYS A 65 4.05 -14.45 15.69
N ASP A 66 3.74 -13.17 15.80
CA ASP A 66 2.92 -12.60 16.86
C ASP A 66 2.07 -11.41 16.41
N GLU A 67 1.29 -10.86 17.34
CA GLU A 67 0.39 -9.74 17.06
C GLU A 67 1.11 -8.43 16.74
N PHE A 68 2.28 -8.21 17.35
CA PHE A 68 3.07 -7.01 17.12
C PHE A 68 3.63 -7.03 15.70
N GLU A 69 4.22 -8.15 15.30
CA GLU A 69 4.75 -8.36 13.96
C GLU A 69 3.65 -8.28 12.90
N ALA A 70 2.46 -8.85 13.16
CA ALA A 70 1.31 -8.73 12.27
C ALA A 70 0.91 -7.26 12.05
N ARG A 71 0.87 -6.46 13.13
CA ARG A 71 0.58 -5.03 13.05
C ARG A 71 1.65 -4.30 12.25
N ALA A 72 2.92 -4.53 12.57
CA ALA A 72 4.07 -3.89 11.95
C ALA A 72 4.15 -4.22 10.44
N LEU A 73 3.95 -5.47 10.05
CA LEU A 73 3.89 -5.90 8.66
C LEU A 73 2.81 -5.16 7.88
N GLY A 74 1.59 -5.06 8.43
CA GLY A 74 0.52 -4.31 7.76
C GLY A 74 0.87 -2.83 7.57
N HIS A 75 1.43 -2.16 8.58
CA HIS A 75 1.90 -0.77 8.46
C HIS A 75 2.97 -0.62 7.37
N GLN A 76 3.96 -1.52 7.35
CA GLN A 76 5.02 -1.48 6.35
C GLN A 76 4.50 -1.73 4.95
N TYR A 77 3.61 -2.70 4.76
CA TYR A 77 3.00 -2.96 3.46
C TYR A 77 2.19 -1.76 2.95
N ALA A 78 1.49 -1.05 3.84
CA ALA A 78 0.82 0.20 3.49
C ALA A 78 1.83 1.29 3.11
N ALA A 79 2.94 1.41 3.83
CA ALA A 79 4.03 2.34 3.49
C ALA A 79 4.69 2.00 2.13
N HIS A 80 4.88 0.72 1.81
CA HIS A 80 5.35 0.25 0.51
C HIS A 80 4.42 0.70 -0.62
N LEU A 81 3.11 0.50 -0.45
CA LEU A 81 2.10 0.97 -1.41
C LEU A 81 2.15 2.50 -1.57
N ALA A 82 2.13 3.24 -0.46
CA ALA A 82 2.15 4.70 -0.49
C ALA A 82 3.42 5.26 -1.15
N GLN A 83 4.59 4.70 -0.83
CA GLN A 83 5.86 5.12 -1.42
C GLN A 83 5.91 4.85 -2.93
N MET A 84 5.35 3.73 -3.37
CA MET A 84 5.26 3.39 -4.79
C MET A 84 4.32 4.36 -5.53
N LEU A 85 3.13 4.64 -5.00
CA LEU A 85 2.20 5.62 -5.57
C LEU A 85 2.77 7.04 -5.59
N LYS A 86 3.46 7.46 -4.53
CA LYS A 86 4.15 8.76 -4.44
C LYS A 86 5.14 8.98 -5.58
N LEU A 87 5.87 7.94 -5.97
CA LEU A 87 6.86 7.98 -7.05
C LEU A 87 6.29 7.71 -8.45
N ASN A 88 5.03 7.23 -8.52
CA ASN A 88 4.38 6.79 -9.75
C ASN A 88 2.94 7.30 -9.82
N ARG A 89 2.73 8.61 -9.70
CA ARG A 89 1.38 9.22 -9.59
C ARG A 89 0.42 8.83 -10.70
N GLN A 90 0.92 8.57 -11.91
CA GLN A 90 0.14 8.10 -13.05
C GLN A 90 -0.46 6.68 -12.87
N HIS A 91 -0.09 5.99 -11.80
CA HIS A 91 -0.63 4.68 -11.42
C HIS A 91 -1.67 4.77 -10.30
N SER A 92 -1.79 5.92 -9.64
CA SER A 92 -2.89 6.18 -8.71
C SER A 92 -4.24 6.07 -9.44
N ALA A 93 -5.29 5.71 -8.69
CA ALA A 93 -6.66 5.54 -9.20
C ALA A 93 -6.85 4.45 -10.28
N ARG A 94 -5.90 3.54 -10.50
CA ARG A 94 -6.02 2.40 -11.43
C ARG A 94 -6.48 1.08 -10.79
N GLY A 95 -7.16 1.17 -9.65
CA GLY A 95 -7.75 0.02 -8.95
C GLY A 95 -6.76 -0.91 -8.24
N LEU A 96 -5.50 -0.51 -8.02
CA LEU A 96 -4.52 -1.36 -7.33
C LEU A 96 -4.96 -1.73 -5.91
N LEU A 97 -5.42 -0.75 -5.12
CA LEU A 97 -5.91 -1.00 -3.76
C LEU A 97 -7.13 -1.94 -3.76
N PHE A 98 -8.02 -1.80 -4.74
CA PHE A 98 -9.16 -2.70 -4.93
C PHE A 98 -8.70 -4.15 -5.21
N ARG A 99 -7.71 -4.35 -6.09
CA ARG A 99 -7.15 -5.68 -6.37
C ARG A 99 -6.48 -6.29 -5.13
N ILE A 100 -5.76 -5.48 -4.36
CA ILE A 100 -5.18 -5.91 -3.07
C ILE A 100 -6.28 -6.36 -2.10
N ALA A 101 -7.31 -5.54 -1.89
CA ALA A 101 -8.41 -5.86 -1.01
C ALA A 101 -9.21 -7.10 -1.46
N SER A 102 -9.36 -7.30 -2.77
CA SER A 102 -10.07 -8.45 -3.35
C SER A 102 -9.36 -9.79 -3.08
N ASP A 103 -8.03 -9.76 -2.95
CA ASP A 103 -7.22 -10.94 -2.64
C ASP A 103 -7.00 -11.14 -1.13
N MET A 104 -7.53 -10.24 -0.27
CA MET A 104 -7.54 -10.42 1.18
C MET A 104 -8.71 -11.30 1.60
N ASP A 105 -8.44 -12.27 2.47
CA ASP A 105 -9.50 -13.07 3.11
C ASP A 105 -9.86 -12.47 4.47
N PHE A 106 -10.92 -11.65 4.49
CA PHE A 106 -11.41 -10.99 5.70
C PHE A 106 -12.15 -11.94 6.67
N SER A 107 -12.47 -13.15 6.23
CA SER A 107 -13.12 -14.16 7.09
C SER A 107 -12.12 -14.81 8.05
N GLN A 108 -10.82 -14.77 7.73
CA GLN A 108 -9.77 -15.33 8.58
C GLN A 108 -9.72 -14.64 9.94
N ARG A 109 -9.37 -15.41 10.97
CA ARG A 109 -9.15 -14.92 12.33
C ARG A 109 -7.64 -14.87 12.63
N GLY A 110 -7.28 -14.24 13.75
CA GLY A 110 -5.89 -14.19 14.21
C GLY A 110 -5.03 -13.18 13.45
N LEU A 111 -3.75 -13.53 13.25
CA LEU A 111 -2.71 -12.61 12.82
C LEU A 111 -2.95 -12.00 11.44
N ARG A 112 -3.44 -12.80 10.47
CA ARG A 112 -3.73 -12.31 9.11
C ARG A 112 -4.79 -11.21 9.09
N ARG A 113 -5.86 -11.34 9.89
CA ARG A 113 -6.87 -10.28 10.02
C ARG A 113 -6.32 -9.02 10.68
N ARG A 114 -5.47 -9.17 11.70
CA ARG A 114 -4.80 -8.03 12.36
C ARG A 114 -3.91 -7.28 11.38
N MET A 115 -3.20 -7.99 10.53
CA MET A 115 -2.34 -7.41 9.49
C MET A 115 -3.14 -6.67 8.41
N CYS A 116 -4.25 -7.24 7.92
CA CYS A 116 -5.14 -6.51 7.01
C CYS A 116 -5.68 -5.24 7.67
N LYS A 117 -6.09 -5.31 8.94
CA LYS A 117 -6.57 -4.14 9.69
C LYS A 117 -5.49 -3.08 9.83
N SER A 118 -4.27 -3.44 10.22
CA SER A 118 -3.19 -2.44 10.36
C SER A 118 -2.77 -1.83 9.02
N PHE A 119 -2.82 -2.60 7.93
CA PHE A 119 -2.63 -2.08 6.57
C PHE A 119 -3.60 -0.95 6.25
N PHE A 120 -4.91 -1.17 6.41
CA PHE A 120 -5.91 -0.12 6.14
C PHE A 120 -5.83 1.03 7.13
N ASN A 121 -5.64 0.77 8.43
CA ASN A 121 -5.49 1.82 9.43
C ASN A 121 -4.34 2.78 9.10
N TYR A 122 -3.21 2.26 8.60
CA TYR A 122 -2.10 3.13 8.21
C TYR A 122 -2.40 3.92 6.92
N LEU A 123 -3.13 3.33 5.96
CA LEU A 123 -3.61 4.08 4.80
C LEU A 123 -4.59 5.18 5.20
N GLU A 124 -5.50 4.93 6.13
CA GLU A 124 -6.41 5.96 6.69
C GLU A 124 -5.64 7.12 7.30
N LEU A 125 -4.59 6.83 8.08
CA LEU A 125 -3.70 7.86 8.62
C LEU A 125 -3.05 8.69 7.51
N LEU A 126 -2.53 8.05 6.47
CA LEU A 126 -1.92 8.75 5.32
C LEU A 126 -2.94 9.56 4.51
N LEU A 127 -4.18 9.08 4.39
CA LEU A 127 -5.28 9.81 3.75
C LEU A 127 -5.64 11.05 4.55
N ASN A 128 -5.68 10.95 5.88
CA ASN A 128 -5.93 12.10 6.76
C ASN A 128 -4.84 13.18 6.57
N LEU A 129 -3.56 12.79 6.54
CA LEU A 129 -2.45 13.72 6.26
C LEU A 129 -2.49 14.29 4.84
N GLY A 130 -3.03 13.53 3.89
CA GLY A 130 -3.16 13.95 2.49
C GLY A 130 -4.30 14.94 2.28
N VAL A 131 -5.46 14.74 2.93
CA VAL A 131 -6.64 15.57 2.72
C VAL A 131 -6.45 16.99 3.27
N GLU A 132 -5.63 17.17 4.31
CA GLU A 132 -5.26 18.50 4.82
C GLU A 132 -4.63 19.41 3.75
N GLN A 133 -4.08 18.83 2.67
CA GLN A 133 -3.43 19.56 1.58
C GLN A 133 -4.33 19.80 0.36
N VAL A 134 -5.59 19.37 0.42
CA VAL A 134 -6.51 19.39 -0.72
C VAL A 134 -7.79 20.16 -0.37
N ASP A 135 -8.15 21.12 -1.23
CA ASP A 135 -9.51 21.67 -1.26
C ASP A 135 -10.45 20.59 -1.82
N LEU A 136 -11.00 19.76 -0.92
CA LEU A 136 -11.72 18.55 -1.27
C LEU A 136 -12.98 18.82 -2.12
N PRO A 137 -13.87 19.78 -1.79
CA PRO A 137 -15.02 20.10 -2.63
C PRO A 137 -14.61 20.49 -4.05
N ARG A 138 -13.64 21.39 -4.19
CA ARG A 138 -13.15 21.83 -5.50
C ARG A 138 -12.50 20.71 -6.29
N HIS A 139 -11.74 19.85 -5.61
CA HIS A 139 -11.08 18.72 -6.25
C HIS A 139 -12.09 17.70 -6.79
N VAL A 140 -13.11 17.34 -5.99
CA VAL A 140 -14.17 16.41 -6.42
C VAL A 140 -14.93 16.97 -7.62
N GLU A 141 -15.26 18.27 -7.60
CA GLU A 141 -15.91 18.92 -8.74
C GLU A 141 -15.06 18.83 -10.02
N ALA A 142 -13.75 19.11 -9.91
CA ALA A 142 -12.84 19.01 -11.05
C ALA A 142 -12.74 17.59 -11.61
N VAL A 143 -12.70 16.57 -10.74
CA VAL A 143 -12.67 15.15 -11.15
C VAL A 143 -13.96 14.75 -11.86
N ASN A 144 -15.12 15.16 -11.34
CA ASN A 144 -16.41 14.85 -11.97
C ASN A 144 -16.55 15.52 -13.34
N ARG A 145 -16.16 16.80 -13.46
CA ARG A 145 -16.14 17.51 -14.74
C ARG A 145 -15.23 16.82 -15.75
N LEU A 146 -14.06 16.37 -15.33
CA LEU A 146 -13.15 15.61 -16.20
C LEU A 146 -13.80 14.34 -16.73
N HIS A 147 -14.48 13.55 -15.88
CA HIS A 147 -15.17 12.34 -16.33
C HIS A 147 -16.26 12.65 -17.35
N LEU A 148 -17.09 13.67 -17.10
CA LEU A 148 -18.11 14.11 -18.06
C LEU A 148 -17.50 14.52 -19.40
N SER A 149 -16.40 15.28 -19.40
CA SER A 149 -15.73 15.68 -20.64
C SER A 149 -15.09 14.50 -21.38
N LEU A 150 -14.64 13.46 -20.68
CA LEU A 150 -14.12 12.24 -21.30
C LEU A 150 -15.26 11.43 -21.95
N ASP A 151 -16.42 11.34 -21.30
CA ASP A 151 -17.61 10.68 -21.85
C ASP A 151 -18.11 11.42 -23.09
N GLU A 152 -18.14 12.75 -23.06
CA GLU A 152 -18.48 13.60 -24.22
C GLU A 152 -17.51 13.37 -25.39
N LEU A 153 -16.20 13.28 -25.12
CA LEU A 153 -15.17 13.00 -26.12
C LEU A 153 -15.33 11.61 -26.74
N GLU A 154 -15.68 10.59 -25.94
CA GLU A 154 -15.93 9.23 -26.42
C GLU A 154 -17.20 9.16 -27.29
N ALA A 155 -18.21 9.96 -26.97
CA ALA A 155 -19.45 10.06 -27.74
C ALA A 155 -19.29 10.81 -29.08
N LEU A 156 -18.20 11.55 -29.29
CA LEU A 156 -17.95 12.23 -30.56
C LEU A 156 -17.77 11.21 -31.69
N PRO A 157 -18.39 11.44 -32.87
CA PRO A 157 -18.16 10.60 -34.03
C PRO A 157 -16.66 10.59 -34.36
N ARG A 158 -16.06 9.39 -34.53
CA ARG A 158 -14.69 9.21 -35.05
C ARG A 158 -14.60 9.69 -36.51
N LYS A 159 -14.76 10.98 -36.74
CA LYS A 159 -14.56 11.62 -38.04
C LYS A 159 -13.13 12.12 -38.07
N LEU A 160 -12.25 11.28 -38.63
CA LEU A 160 -11.11 11.63 -39.49
C LEU A 160 -10.20 10.41 -39.63
N GLY A 161 -10.10 9.84 -40.85
CA GLY A 161 -8.97 8.96 -41.17
C GLY A 161 -9.20 7.67 -41.97
N ARG A 162 -10.24 7.55 -42.80
CA ARG A 162 -10.15 6.65 -43.97
C ARG A 162 -10.50 7.42 -45.24
N LYS A 163 -9.57 8.27 -45.70
CA LYS A 163 -9.49 8.60 -47.13
C LYS A 163 -9.22 7.27 -47.84
N LYS A 164 -10.25 6.67 -48.42
CA LYS A 164 -10.09 5.60 -49.43
C LYS A 164 -9.19 6.18 -50.52
N ARG A 165 -7.94 5.72 -50.62
CA ARG A 165 -7.17 5.83 -51.86
C ARG A 165 -7.93 5.01 -52.90
N LYS A 166 -8.66 5.69 -53.77
CA LYS A 166 -9.07 5.12 -55.06
C LYS A 166 -7.87 5.25 -55.97
N SER A 167 -7.28 4.12 -56.35
CA SER A 167 -6.60 3.94 -57.63
C SER A 167 -7.49 3.05 -58.49
#